data_AF-A0A3L7JWG1-F1
#
_entry.id   AF-A0A3L7JWG1-F1
#
_cell.length_a   1.000
_cell.length_b   1.000
_cell.length_c   1.000
_cell.angle_alpha   90.00
_cell.angle_beta   90.00
_cell.angle_gamma   90.00
#
_symmetry.space_group_name_H-M   'P 1'
#
loop_
_entity.id
_entity.type
_entity.pdbx_description
1 polymer ?
#
loop_
_entity_poly.entity_id
_entity_poly.type
_entity_poly.pdbx_seq_one_letter_code
_entity_poly.pdbx_strand_id
1 'polypeptide(L)'
;MSIYQNIFHYYRGQTKSSTEETQILQVENNVTKAFLNVLQHSSPELTTAFVKILGINSTEKGFEYRYQVNSPLPKITPIAAIIGIAESKEIKTGASKQYGIPDGAIISNEVSLLIENKIGFNSYLEHEQLNRHRINFVNGQIVKDKPIILTWKEVRNFLNEQYQYFEEKKDLITCFLLRQFEEFCLINCIGDKQKSKEYFFLRFEKLKARELARTIDSYIWNNNDFNVLDAGTSNGIGYKRVGKSKFATLTTARQRCLILHIGEKEWNLGLEIQNKIDNELGIKYPRKDYEYTKYPHEAYIRLEWVDKFSQIEPYINFAYEYRK
;
A
#
# COMPACT_ATOMS: atom_id res chain seq x y z
N MET A 1 -2.52 -6.04 12.31
CA MET A 1 -3.30 -4.83 12.71
C MET A 1 -4.31 -4.48 11.62
N SER A 2 -5.30 -3.62 11.93
CA SER A 2 -6.33 -3.15 10.98
C SER A 2 -5.91 -1.85 10.28
N ILE A 3 -6.44 -1.57 9.08
CA ILE A 3 -6.33 -0.23 8.45
C ILE A 3 -6.83 0.89 9.38
N TYR A 4 -7.78 0.58 10.27
CA TYR A 4 -8.36 1.49 11.27
C TYR A 4 -7.50 1.63 12.53
N GLN A 5 -6.32 1.02 12.56
CA GLN A 5 -5.36 1.21 13.65
C GLN A 5 -4.14 2.00 13.17
N ASN A 6 -4.03 2.25 11.86
CA ASN A 6 -2.90 2.96 11.29
C ASN A 6 -3.07 4.48 11.45
N ILE A 7 -2.12 5.13 12.12
CA ILE A 7 -2.21 6.57 12.45
C ILE A 7 -2.14 7.49 11.23
N PHE A 8 -1.60 7.02 10.10
CA PHE A 8 -1.47 7.81 8.87
C PHE A 8 -2.63 7.58 7.89
N HIS A 9 -3.42 6.52 8.10
CA HIS A 9 -4.56 6.19 7.23
C HIS A 9 -5.80 7.08 7.50
N TYR A 10 -5.88 7.72 8.67
CA TYR A 10 -7.06 8.44 9.16
C TYR A 10 -7.32 9.84 8.57
N TYR A 11 -6.57 10.30 7.56
CA TYR A 11 -6.80 11.61 6.92
C TYR A 11 -8.06 11.67 6.03
N ARG A 12 -9.17 11.01 6.42
CA ARG A 12 -10.42 10.95 5.64
C ARG A 12 -11.52 11.81 6.26
N GLY A 13 -12.05 12.72 5.45
CA GLY A 13 -13.50 12.80 5.21
C GLY A 13 -13.77 12.14 3.85
N GLN A 14 -14.60 11.08 3.79
CA GLN A 14 -15.07 10.55 2.51
C GLN A 14 -16.11 11.53 1.94
N THR A 15 -15.80 12.25 0.87
CA THR A 15 -16.83 12.89 0.05
C THR A 15 -17.48 11.81 -0.83
N LYS A 16 -18.82 11.75 -0.83
CA LYS A 16 -19.63 10.74 -1.54
C LYS A 16 -19.43 10.71 -3.08
N SER A 17 -18.55 11.56 -3.62
CA SER A 17 -18.33 11.81 -5.05
C SER A 17 -16.85 11.75 -5.48
N SER A 18 -15.96 11.07 -4.74
CA SER A 18 -14.55 10.98 -5.11
C SER A 18 -14.32 10.09 -6.34
N THR A 19 -13.64 10.60 -7.36
CA THR A 19 -13.12 9.79 -8.49
C THR A 19 -11.87 9.00 -8.08
N GLU A 20 -11.46 8.01 -8.87
CA GLU A 20 -10.22 7.25 -8.64
C GLU A 20 -8.98 8.18 -8.63
N GLU A 21 -8.93 9.15 -9.54
CA GLU A 21 -7.89 10.19 -9.56
C GLU A 21 -7.84 11.00 -8.26
N THR A 22 -9.01 11.36 -7.72
CA THR A 22 -9.10 12.08 -6.43
C THR A 22 -8.55 11.23 -5.29
N GLN A 23 -8.79 9.91 -5.32
CA GLN A 23 -8.26 8.98 -4.32
C GLN A 23 -6.74 8.84 -4.42
N ILE A 24 -6.20 8.74 -5.64
CA ILE A 24 -4.75 8.67 -5.85
C ILE A 24 -4.10 9.96 -5.34
N LEU A 25 -4.60 11.13 -5.73
CA LEU A 25 -4.07 12.41 -5.26
C LEU A 25 -4.15 12.56 -3.72
N GLN A 26 -5.21 12.04 -3.10
CA GLN A 26 -5.32 12.04 -1.65
C GLN A 26 -4.25 11.15 -1.01
N VAL A 27 -4.02 9.95 -1.54
CA VAL A 27 -2.98 9.06 -1.02
C VAL A 27 -1.58 9.66 -1.24
N GLU A 28 -1.35 10.35 -2.36
CA GLU A 28 -0.11 11.07 -2.67
C GLU A 28 0.18 12.18 -1.64
N ASN A 29 -0.84 12.98 -1.32
CA ASN A 29 -0.75 14.00 -0.27
C ASN A 29 -0.49 13.38 1.11
N ASN A 30 -1.20 12.30 1.43
CA ASN A 30 -1.08 11.63 2.72
C ASN A 30 0.28 10.96 2.90
N VAL A 31 0.88 10.40 1.84
CA VAL A 31 2.19 9.77 1.96
C VAL A 31 3.27 10.81 2.28
N THR A 32 3.26 11.98 1.63
CA THR A 32 4.22 13.04 1.98
C THR A 32 4.02 13.51 3.41
N LYS A 33 2.78 13.75 3.82
CA LYS A 33 2.49 14.16 5.20
C LYS A 33 2.92 13.10 6.22
N ALA A 34 2.63 11.83 5.95
CA ALA A 34 3.03 10.71 6.80
C ALA A 34 4.56 10.61 6.88
N PHE A 35 5.25 10.73 5.75
CA PHE A 35 6.72 10.66 5.68
C PHE A 35 7.37 11.80 6.48
N LEU A 36 6.90 13.05 6.29
CA LEU A 36 7.38 14.19 7.06
C LEU A 36 7.10 14.01 8.57
N ASN A 37 5.91 13.53 8.95
CA ASN A 37 5.58 13.27 10.35
C ASN A 37 6.48 12.20 10.97
N VAL A 38 6.84 11.15 10.23
CA VAL A 38 7.81 10.14 10.70
C VAL A 38 9.14 10.80 10.99
N LEU A 39 9.67 11.59 10.06
CA LEU A 39 10.95 12.27 10.24
C LEU A 39 10.92 13.28 11.40
N GLN A 40 9.82 14.04 11.51
CA GLN A 40 9.64 15.10 12.51
C GLN A 40 9.48 14.58 13.94
N HIS A 41 8.78 13.45 14.12
CA HIS A 41 8.41 12.94 15.44
C HIS A 41 9.23 11.72 15.87
N SER A 42 10.19 11.29 15.05
CA SER A 42 11.21 10.30 15.42
C SER A 42 12.46 10.97 16.00
N SER A 43 13.43 10.17 16.43
CA SER A 43 14.76 10.64 16.77
C SER A 43 15.36 11.47 15.62
N PRO A 44 15.98 12.64 15.89
CA PRO A 44 16.63 13.46 14.86
C PRO A 44 17.69 12.71 14.05
N GLU A 45 18.29 11.67 14.64
CA GLU A 45 19.24 10.76 13.97
C GLU A 45 18.64 10.15 12.70
N LEU A 46 17.33 9.89 12.67
CA LEU A 46 16.64 9.37 11.49
C LEU A 46 16.71 10.37 10.32
N THR A 47 16.49 11.65 10.59
CA THR A 47 16.57 12.69 9.56
C THR A 47 18.01 12.92 9.10
N THR A 48 18.97 12.91 10.04
CA THR A 48 20.40 12.95 9.68
C THR A 48 20.79 11.76 8.78
N ALA A 49 20.32 10.55 9.11
CA ALA A 49 20.53 9.36 8.29
C ALA A 49 19.85 9.47 6.92
N PHE A 50 18.64 10.04 6.85
CA PHE A 50 17.95 10.28 5.60
C PHE A 50 18.72 11.27 4.71
N VAL A 51 19.19 12.39 5.28
CA VAL A 51 20.03 13.36 4.57
C VAL A 51 21.32 12.71 4.05
N LYS A 52 21.90 11.79 4.82
CA LYS A 52 23.09 11.03 4.41
C LYS A 52 22.83 10.13 3.20
N ILE A 53 21.69 9.43 3.12
CA ILE A 53 21.36 8.61 1.94
C ILE A 53 21.13 9.44 0.66
N LEU A 54 20.82 10.73 0.80
CA LEU A 54 20.77 11.69 -0.31
C LEU A 54 22.17 12.11 -0.80
N GLY A 55 23.24 11.56 -0.23
CA GLY A 55 24.63 11.95 -0.52
C GLY A 55 24.95 13.34 -0.01
N ILE A 56 24.31 13.75 1.10
CA ILE A 56 24.54 15.04 1.76
C ILE A 56 25.13 14.77 3.14
N ASN A 57 26.35 15.26 3.37
CA ASN A 57 26.96 15.21 4.69
C ASN A 57 26.50 16.44 5.47
N SER A 58 25.71 16.22 6.51
CA SER A 58 25.25 17.26 7.43
C SER A 58 25.50 16.81 8.87
N THR A 59 25.95 17.72 9.73
CA THR A 59 26.15 17.49 11.16
C THR A 59 25.00 18.01 12.02
N GLU A 60 24.02 18.65 11.37
CA GLU A 60 22.88 19.28 11.99
C GLU A 60 21.92 18.27 12.62
N LYS A 61 21.32 18.68 13.75
CA LYS A 61 20.34 17.90 14.51
C LYS A 61 18.99 18.59 14.58
N GLY A 62 18.94 19.91 14.35
CA GLY A 62 17.70 20.69 14.33
C GLY A 62 17.13 20.80 12.91
N PHE A 63 15.97 20.18 12.68
CA PHE A 63 15.26 20.24 11.41
C PHE A 63 13.87 20.84 11.57
N GLU A 64 13.47 21.66 10.60
CA GLU A 64 12.12 22.13 10.38
C GLU A 64 11.50 21.36 9.21
N TYR A 65 10.24 20.97 9.35
CA TYR A 65 9.49 20.21 8.37
C TYR A 65 8.29 21.04 7.92
N ARG A 66 8.08 21.16 6.60
CA ARG A 66 6.94 21.88 6.03
C ARG A 66 6.18 20.98 5.08
N TYR A 67 4.86 20.99 5.18
CA TYR A 67 3.96 20.34 4.23
C TYR A 67 3.37 21.40 3.29
N GLN A 68 3.37 21.15 1.99
CA GLN A 68 2.89 22.05 0.93
C GLN A 68 3.52 23.45 0.98
N VAL A 69 4.69 23.60 0.36
CA VAL A 69 5.53 24.81 0.45
C VAL A 69 5.01 25.91 -0.49
N ASN A 70 4.09 26.73 -0.01
CA ASN A 70 3.44 27.79 -0.78
C ASN A 70 4.20 29.13 -0.83
N SER A 71 5.32 29.25 -0.11
CA SER A 71 6.18 30.44 -0.10
C SER A 71 7.64 30.05 -0.28
N PRO A 72 8.52 30.98 -0.70
CA PRO A 72 9.96 30.74 -0.64
C PRO A 72 10.41 30.34 0.77
N LEU A 73 11.44 29.49 0.83
CA LEU A 73 12.12 29.13 2.06
C LEU A 73 12.72 30.38 2.73
N PRO A 74 12.93 30.39 4.05
CA PRO A 74 13.24 31.63 4.78
C PRO A 74 14.73 31.99 4.80
N LYS A 75 15.64 31.07 4.46
CA LYS A 75 17.08 31.25 4.59
C LYS A 75 17.89 30.60 3.48
N ILE A 76 19.06 31.17 3.22
CA ILE A 76 20.10 30.56 2.38
C ILE A 76 20.84 29.53 3.24
N THR A 77 21.04 28.33 2.69
CA THR A 77 21.78 27.25 3.34
C THR A 77 22.98 26.82 2.50
N PRO A 78 24.05 26.29 3.10
CA PRO A 78 25.20 25.74 2.39
C PRO A 78 24.82 24.71 1.32
N ILE A 79 23.79 23.90 1.58
CA ILE A 79 23.33 22.86 0.67
C ILE A 79 21.85 23.06 0.39
N ALA A 80 21.48 23.14 -0.89
CA ALA A 80 20.09 23.17 -1.31
C ALA A 80 19.85 22.17 -2.45
N ALA A 81 18.76 21.40 -2.37
CA ALA A 81 18.45 20.37 -3.35
C ALA A 81 16.94 20.12 -3.47
N ILE A 82 16.53 19.66 -4.65
CA ILE A 82 15.19 19.14 -4.90
C ILE A 82 15.26 17.62 -4.88
N ILE A 83 14.37 17.00 -4.13
CA ILE A 83 14.25 15.56 -3.96
C ILE A 83 12.97 15.10 -4.66
N GLY A 84 13.10 14.18 -5.60
CA GLY A 84 11.96 13.50 -6.22
C GLY A 84 11.83 12.09 -5.67
N ILE A 85 10.65 11.70 -5.20
CA ILE A 85 10.36 10.34 -4.71
C ILE A 85 9.22 9.74 -5.54
N ALA A 86 9.46 8.64 -6.25
CA ALA A 86 8.43 8.01 -7.10
C ALA A 86 8.50 6.48 -7.11
N GLU A 87 7.59 5.81 -7.82
CA GLU A 87 7.68 4.34 -8.00
C GLU A 87 8.85 3.92 -8.90
N SER A 88 9.32 4.83 -9.75
CA SER A 88 10.47 4.63 -10.65
C SER A 88 11.38 5.86 -10.65
N LYS A 89 12.62 5.71 -11.13
CA LYS A 89 13.55 6.84 -11.34
C LYS A 89 13.32 7.58 -12.67
N GLU A 90 12.29 7.19 -13.42
CA GLU A 90 11.97 7.81 -14.71
C GLU A 90 11.37 9.20 -14.49
N ILE A 91 11.94 10.19 -15.17
CA ILE A 91 11.42 11.56 -15.21
C ILE A 91 10.89 11.79 -16.62
N LYS A 92 9.66 12.31 -16.72
CA LYS A 92 9.03 12.63 -18.00
C LYS A 92 9.01 14.13 -18.26
N THR A 93 8.84 14.47 -19.53
CA THR A 93 8.46 15.83 -19.93
C THR A 93 7.00 16.04 -19.53
N GLY A 94 6.77 17.00 -18.65
CA GLY A 94 5.48 17.43 -18.18
C GLY A 94 4.93 18.62 -18.95
N ALA A 95 3.71 19.02 -18.60
CA ALA A 95 3.12 20.23 -19.14
C ALA A 95 3.77 21.48 -18.52
N SER A 96 3.90 22.53 -19.34
CA SER A 96 4.23 23.86 -18.83
C SER A 96 3.03 24.39 -18.03
N LYS A 97 3.10 24.25 -16.71
CA LYS A 97 2.15 24.81 -15.76
C LYS A 97 2.74 26.07 -15.14
N GLN A 98 1.88 27.06 -14.88
CA GLN A 98 2.27 28.34 -14.32
C GLN A 98 2.67 28.25 -12.84
N TYR A 99 2.19 27.23 -12.12
CA TYR A 99 2.43 27.02 -10.69
C TYR A 99 2.75 25.55 -10.38
N GLY A 100 3.58 25.33 -9.37
CA GLY A 100 3.89 24.02 -8.80
C GLY A 100 4.34 24.20 -7.35
N ILE A 101 3.60 23.62 -6.41
CA ILE A 101 3.88 23.69 -4.98
C ILE A 101 4.64 22.42 -4.61
N PRO A 102 5.87 22.51 -4.06
CA PRO A 102 6.52 21.34 -3.50
C PRO A 102 5.67 20.69 -2.41
N ASP A 103 5.51 19.37 -2.47
CA ASP A 103 4.70 18.62 -1.51
C ASP A 103 5.23 18.76 -0.07
N GLY A 104 6.54 18.94 0.09
CA GLY A 104 7.15 19.13 1.40
C GLY A 104 8.52 19.78 1.39
N ALA A 105 9.05 20.07 2.58
CA ALA A 105 10.42 20.48 2.78
C ALA A 105 11.02 19.99 4.11
N ILE A 106 12.34 19.82 4.09
CA ILE A 106 13.19 19.59 5.27
C ILE A 106 14.26 20.69 5.27
N ILE A 107 14.30 21.48 6.35
CA ILE A 107 15.11 22.69 6.42
C ILE A 107 15.94 22.67 7.70
N SER A 108 17.20 23.05 7.62
CA SER A 108 18.11 23.16 8.75
C SER A 108 19.07 24.34 8.51
N ASN A 109 20.07 24.58 9.37
CA ASN A 109 21.07 25.62 9.07
C ASN A 109 22.02 25.21 7.95
N GLU A 110 22.15 23.91 7.69
CA GLU A 110 23.06 23.35 6.70
C GLU A 110 22.35 22.97 5.39
N VAL A 111 21.08 22.53 5.47
CA VAL A 111 20.36 21.99 4.32
C VAL A 111 18.99 22.65 4.09
N SER A 112 18.64 22.84 2.81
CA SER A 112 17.29 23.19 2.36
C SER A 112 16.87 22.18 1.30
N LEU A 113 15.94 21.29 1.64
CA LEU A 113 15.47 20.22 0.77
C LEU A 113 14.00 20.44 0.45
N LEU A 114 13.65 20.52 -0.84
CA LEU A 114 12.26 20.49 -1.30
C LEU A 114 11.92 19.10 -1.80
N ILE A 115 10.74 18.59 -1.48
CA ILE A 115 10.29 17.25 -1.81
C ILE A 115 9.12 17.35 -2.80
N GLU A 116 9.23 16.59 -3.89
CA GLU A 116 8.13 16.24 -4.78
C GLU A 116 7.96 14.73 -4.75
N ASN A 117 6.71 14.26 -4.68
CA ASN A 117 6.43 12.83 -4.67
C ASN A 117 5.37 12.44 -5.70
N LYS A 118 5.48 11.20 -6.19
CA LYS A 118 4.49 10.56 -7.05
C LYS A 118 4.25 9.14 -6.58
N ILE A 119 3.01 8.69 -6.61
CA ILE A 119 2.64 7.31 -6.30
C ILE A 119 1.96 6.62 -7.48
N GLY A 120 2.11 5.31 -7.54
CA GLY A 120 1.56 4.49 -8.62
C GLY A 120 2.48 4.40 -9.83
N PHE A 121 2.53 3.22 -10.44
CA PHE A 121 3.53 2.86 -11.47
C PHE A 121 3.42 3.63 -12.79
N ASN A 122 2.27 4.26 -13.04
CA ASN A 122 2.02 5.08 -14.22
C ASN A 122 2.10 6.59 -13.90
N SER A 123 2.48 6.96 -12.67
CA SER A 123 2.72 8.33 -12.25
C SER A 123 4.22 8.60 -12.24
N TYR A 124 4.64 9.71 -12.83
CA TYR A 124 6.03 10.04 -13.06
C TYR A 124 6.34 11.43 -12.55
N LEU A 125 7.59 11.64 -12.12
CA LEU A 125 8.09 12.97 -11.87
C LEU A 125 8.21 13.72 -13.20
N GLU A 126 7.93 15.02 -13.18
CA GLU A 126 8.01 15.88 -14.36
C GLU A 126 9.22 16.82 -14.27
N HIS A 127 10.02 16.91 -15.34
CA HIS A 127 11.19 17.80 -15.38
C HIS A 127 10.83 19.26 -15.10
N GLU A 128 9.75 19.74 -15.71
CA GLU A 128 9.25 21.10 -15.60
C GLU A 128 8.79 21.39 -14.17
N GLN A 129 8.16 20.41 -13.50
CA GLN A 129 7.75 20.57 -12.11
C GLN A 129 8.94 20.68 -11.18
N LEU A 130 9.91 19.76 -11.28
CA LEU A 130 11.11 19.79 -10.47
C LEU A 130 11.91 21.09 -10.70
N ASN A 131 12.06 21.52 -11.95
CA ASN A 131 12.76 22.78 -12.25
C ASN A 131 12.04 24.00 -11.70
N ARG A 132 10.69 24.02 -11.72
CA ARG A 132 9.91 25.11 -11.13
C ARG A 132 10.14 25.25 -9.63
N HIS A 133 10.35 24.16 -8.90
CA HIS A 133 10.58 24.21 -7.45
C HIS A 133 11.82 25.03 -7.06
N ARG A 134 12.72 25.33 -8.01
CA ARG A 134 13.85 26.24 -7.80
C ARG A 134 13.42 27.63 -7.33
N ILE A 135 12.23 28.10 -7.73
CA ILE A 135 11.71 29.42 -7.32
C ILE A 135 11.34 29.48 -5.84
N ASN A 136 11.16 28.32 -5.19
CA ASN A 136 10.84 28.25 -3.77
C ASN A 136 12.07 28.33 -2.87
N PHE A 137 13.29 28.40 -3.43
CA PHE A 137 14.47 28.74 -2.63
C PHE A 137 14.62 30.27 -2.49
N VAL A 138 15.37 30.71 -1.48
CA VAL A 138 15.72 32.13 -1.32
C VAL A 138 16.52 32.62 -2.54
N ASN A 139 16.29 33.86 -2.95
CA ASN A 139 17.08 34.48 -4.01
C ASN A 139 18.58 34.44 -3.70
N GLY A 140 19.40 34.01 -4.66
CA GLY A 140 20.84 33.81 -4.48
C GLY A 140 21.24 32.44 -3.90
N GLN A 141 20.28 31.58 -3.54
CA GLN A 141 20.58 30.20 -3.16
C GLN A 141 21.15 29.43 -4.36
N ILE A 142 22.32 28.82 -4.16
CA ILE A 142 22.86 27.83 -5.10
C ILE A 142 22.19 26.50 -4.82
N VAL A 143 21.41 26.00 -5.78
CA VAL A 143 20.67 24.74 -5.69
C VAL A 143 21.33 23.73 -6.61
N LYS A 144 21.59 22.51 -6.12
CA LYS A 144 22.16 21.40 -6.93
C LYS A 144 21.51 21.33 -8.31
N ASP A 145 22.31 21.21 -9.36
CA ASP A 145 21.84 21.28 -10.76
C ASP A 145 20.87 20.14 -11.11
N LYS A 146 21.11 18.95 -10.57
CA LYS A 146 20.26 17.79 -10.79
C LYS A 146 19.44 17.48 -9.53
N PRO A 147 18.12 17.26 -9.65
CA PRO A 147 17.33 16.71 -8.57
C PRO A 147 17.87 15.35 -8.13
N ILE A 148 17.74 15.04 -6.84
CA ILE A 148 18.09 13.74 -6.29
C ILE A 148 16.84 12.86 -6.37
N ILE A 149 16.92 11.75 -7.09
CA ILE A 149 15.77 10.88 -7.35
C ILE A 149 15.88 9.59 -6.55
N LEU A 150 14.88 9.34 -5.71
CA LEU A 150 14.69 8.10 -4.98
C LEU A 150 13.42 7.40 -5.44
N THR A 151 13.40 6.09 -5.29
CA THR A 151 12.16 5.31 -5.37
C THR A 151 11.53 5.16 -4.00
N TRP A 152 10.20 5.00 -3.94
CA TRP A 152 9.51 4.62 -2.70
C TRP A 152 10.04 3.31 -2.13
N LYS A 153 10.47 2.38 -2.98
CA LYS A 153 11.15 1.15 -2.56
C LYS A 153 12.48 1.42 -1.85
N GLU A 154 13.31 2.33 -2.37
CA GLU A 154 14.55 2.76 -1.71
C GLU A 154 14.28 3.43 -0.36
N VAL A 155 13.26 4.30 -0.28
CA VAL A 155 12.85 4.93 0.99
C VAL A 155 12.38 3.89 1.99
N ARG A 156 11.53 2.94 1.59
CA ARG A 156 11.04 1.86 2.48
C ARG A 156 12.17 0.96 2.96
N ASN A 157 13.09 0.57 2.08
CA ASN A 157 14.26 -0.22 2.46
C ASN A 157 15.11 0.52 3.51
N PHE A 158 15.37 1.81 3.28
CA PHE A 158 16.06 2.65 4.25
C PHE A 158 15.33 2.68 5.60
N LEU A 159 14.03 2.95 5.63
CA LEU A 159 13.27 3.01 6.88
C LEU A 159 13.23 1.66 7.61
N ASN A 160 13.23 0.55 6.88
CA ASN A 160 13.30 -0.79 7.47
C ASN A 160 14.67 -1.08 8.09
N GLU A 161 15.77 -0.64 7.46
CA GLU A 161 17.11 -0.69 8.06
C GLU A 161 17.19 0.16 9.32
N GLN A 162 16.61 1.38 9.29
CA GLN A 162 16.55 2.25 10.46
C GLN A 162 15.71 1.66 11.59
N TYR A 163 14.64 0.91 11.28
CA TYR A 163 13.83 0.23 12.30
C TYR A 163 14.69 -0.70 13.15
N GLN A 164 15.54 -1.53 12.52
CA GLN A 164 16.42 -2.46 13.24
C GLN A 164 17.39 -1.70 14.16
N TYR A 165 17.98 -0.62 13.65
CA TYR A 165 18.88 0.25 14.43
C TYR A 165 18.21 0.85 15.67
N PHE A 166 17.00 1.39 15.52
CA PHE A 166 16.28 2.01 16.63
C PHE A 166 15.68 0.98 17.60
N GLU A 167 15.40 -0.24 17.12
CA GLU A 167 14.94 -1.36 17.96
C GLU A 167 16.05 -1.79 18.93
N GLU A 168 17.29 -1.91 18.45
CA GLU A 168 18.47 -2.18 19.30
C GLU A 168 18.69 -1.08 20.36
N LYS A 169 18.44 0.19 19.99
CA LYS A 169 18.49 1.33 20.91
C LYS A 169 17.29 1.44 21.86
N LYS A 170 16.27 0.61 21.69
CA LYS A 170 15.00 0.66 22.42
C LYS A 170 14.27 2.01 22.27
N ASP A 171 14.42 2.68 21.13
CA ASP A 171 13.65 3.88 20.79
C ASP A 171 12.25 3.49 20.29
N LEU A 172 11.35 3.28 21.25
CA LEU A 172 10.00 2.77 20.99
C LEU A 172 9.16 3.72 20.14
N ILE A 173 9.37 5.04 20.23
CA ILE A 173 8.59 6.03 19.48
C ILE A 173 8.98 5.98 18.00
N THR A 174 10.28 6.01 17.72
CA THR A 174 10.78 5.91 16.34
C THR A 174 10.37 4.58 15.72
N CYS A 175 10.56 3.45 16.42
CA CYS A 175 10.13 2.13 15.94
C CYS A 175 8.62 2.08 15.66
N PHE A 176 7.79 2.67 16.53
CA PHE A 176 6.35 2.74 16.32
C PHE A 176 6.01 3.51 15.05
N LEU A 177 6.57 4.70 14.86
CA LEU A 177 6.31 5.53 13.67
C LEU A 177 6.77 4.87 12.38
N LEU A 178 7.96 4.26 12.37
CA LEU A 178 8.49 3.51 11.23
C LEU A 178 7.57 2.34 10.84
N ARG A 179 7.12 1.55 11.83
CA ARG A 179 6.18 0.45 11.60
C ARG A 179 4.84 0.95 11.06
N GLN A 180 4.32 2.05 11.62
CA GLN A 180 3.06 2.64 11.14
C GLN A 180 3.19 3.17 9.70
N PHE A 181 4.34 3.72 9.32
CA PHE A 181 4.56 4.18 7.95
C PHE A 181 4.68 3.02 6.97
N GLU A 182 5.40 1.97 7.34
CA GLU A 182 5.51 0.77 6.49
C GLU A 182 4.15 0.11 6.28
N GLU A 183 3.34 -0.03 7.34
CA GLU A 183 1.95 -0.48 7.22
C GLU A 183 1.13 0.42 6.29
N PHE A 184 1.28 1.75 6.41
CA PHE A 184 0.60 2.70 5.52
C PHE A 184 1.00 2.50 4.06
N CYS A 185 2.29 2.29 3.77
CA CYS A 185 2.78 1.98 2.43
C CYS A 185 2.17 0.67 1.89
N LEU A 186 2.12 -0.38 2.70
CA LEU A 186 1.54 -1.67 2.32
C LEU A 186 0.04 -1.57 2.02
N ILE A 187 -0.72 -0.83 2.84
CA ILE A 187 -2.18 -0.63 2.66
C ILE A 187 -2.47 0.05 1.30
N ASN A 188 -1.60 0.99 0.93
CA ASN A 188 -1.75 1.83 -0.25
C ASN A 188 -0.94 1.36 -1.47
N CYS A 189 -0.19 0.25 -1.37
CA CYS A 189 0.65 -0.30 -2.44
C CYS A 189 1.75 0.67 -2.91
N ILE A 190 2.39 1.37 -1.97
CA ILE A 190 3.46 2.34 -2.26
C ILE A 190 4.82 1.63 -2.25
N GLY A 191 5.63 1.79 -3.29
CA GLY A 191 6.95 1.14 -3.43
C GLY A 191 6.94 -0.26 -4.03
N ASP A 192 5.76 -0.82 -4.34
CA ASP A 192 5.61 -2.17 -4.90
C ASP A 192 4.86 -2.15 -6.24
N LYS A 193 5.44 -2.83 -7.26
CA LYS A 193 4.85 -2.94 -8.61
C LYS A 193 3.52 -3.67 -8.65
N GLN A 194 3.34 -4.59 -7.71
CA GLN A 194 2.17 -5.43 -7.63
C GLN A 194 1.66 -5.39 -6.20
N LYS A 195 0.33 -5.46 -6.07
CA LYS A 195 -0.33 -5.58 -4.77
C LYS A 195 0.16 -6.87 -4.11
N SER A 196 0.79 -6.74 -2.95
CA SER A 196 1.19 -7.90 -2.15
C SER A 196 -0.04 -8.65 -1.62
N LYS A 197 0.14 -9.88 -1.15
CA LYS A 197 -0.94 -10.58 -0.43
C LYS A 197 -1.40 -9.81 0.80
N GLU A 198 -0.44 -9.21 1.52
CA GLU A 198 -0.72 -8.42 2.72
C GLU A 198 -1.61 -7.19 2.41
N TYR A 199 -1.43 -6.55 1.25
CA TYR A 199 -2.35 -5.51 0.76
C TYR A 199 -3.81 -6.01 0.72
N PHE A 200 -4.03 -7.26 0.26
CA PHE A 200 -5.38 -7.84 0.23
C PHE A 200 -5.86 -8.27 1.61
N PHE A 201 -4.99 -8.86 2.44
CA PHE A 201 -5.34 -9.24 3.80
C PHE A 201 -5.78 -8.04 4.64
N LEU A 202 -5.09 -6.90 4.56
CA LEU A 202 -5.44 -5.71 5.34
C LEU A 202 -6.83 -5.14 5.01
N ARG A 203 -7.41 -5.47 3.84
CA ARG A 203 -8.75 -5.03 3.44
C ARG A 203 -9.89 -5.80 4.09
N PHE A 204 -9.62 -6.94 4.75
CA PHE A 204 -10.60 -7.56 5.63
C PHE A 204 -10.67 -6.76 6.94
N GLU A 205 -11.87 -6.30 7.29
CA GLU A 205 -12.06 -5.31 8.36
C GLU A 205 -11.75 -5.91 9.74
N LYS A 206 -12.27 -7.11 10.01
CA LYS A 206 -12.12 -7.79 11.30
C LYS A 206 -10.81 -8.56 11.39
N LEU A 207 -10.19 -8.54 12.58
CA LEU A 207 -8.94 -9.27 12.83
C LEU A 207 -9.08 -10.77 12.54
N LYS A 208 -10.15 -11.40 13.04
CA LYS A 208 -10.50 -12.80 12.79
C LYS A 208 -10.51 -13.14 11.29
N ALA A 209 -11.12 -12.30 10.47
CA ALA A 209 -11.18 -12.51 9.02
C ALA A 209 -9.80 -12.39 8.35
N ARG A 210 -8.94 -11.48 8.82
CA ARG A 210 -7.55 -11.36 8.33
C ARG A 210 -6.71 -12.58 8.66
N GLU A 211 -6.81 -13.05 9.90
CA GLU A 211 -6.10 -14.24 10.36
C GLU A 211 -6.55 -15.46 9.56
N LEU A 212 -7.86 -15.66 9.42
CA LEU A 212 -8.40 -16.74 8.61
C LEU A 212 -7.99 -16.64 7.14
N ALA A 213 -7.96 -15.44 6.55
CA ALA A 213 -7.46 -15.24 5.19
C ALA A 213 -5.99 -15.69 5.03
N ARG A 214 -5.13 -15.39 6.02
CA ARG A 214 -3.73 -15.86 6.04
C ARG A 214 -3.64 -17.37 6.26
N THR A 215 -4.50 -17.95 7.11
CA THR A 215 -4.59 -19.40 7.29
C THR A 215 -4.99 -20.10 6.00
N ILE A 216 -6.01 -19.61 5.29
CA ILE A 216 -6.44 -20.14 3.99
C ILE A 216 -5.30 -20.05 2.97
N ASP A 217 -4.63 -18.90 2.88
CA ASP A 217 -3.50 -18.73 1.96
C ASP A 217 -2.36 -19.70 2.28
N SER A 218 -1.96 -19.79 3.56
CA SER A 218 -0.90 -20.69 4.00
C SER A 218 -1.26 -22.15 3.75
N TYR A 219 -2.52 -22.54 4.01
CA TYR A 219 -3.01 -23.88 3.72
C TYR A 219 -2.90 -24.21 2.23
N ILE A 220 -3.43 -23.34 1.36
CA ILE A 220 -3.43 -23.60 -0.09
C ILE A 220 -2.01 -23.69 -0.66
N TRP A 221 -1.08 -22.83 -0.19
CA TRP A 221 0.29 -22.79 -0.72
C TRP A 221 1.21 -23.86 -0.14
N ASN A 222 0.98 -24.30 1.11
CA ASN A 222 1.84 -25.27 1.79
C ASN A 222 1.27 -26.70 1.76
N ASN A 223 0.09 -26.91 1.19
CA ASN A 223 -0.47 -28.25 1.04
C ASN A 223 0.23 -28.99 -0.12
N ASN A 224 0.90 -30.10 0.19
CA ASN A 224 1.67 -30.88 -0.79
C ASN A 224 0.80 -31.53 -1.87
N ASP A 225 -0.49 -31.72 -1.61
CA ASP A 225 -1.45 -32.25 -2.60
C ASP A 225 -1.88 -31.18 -3.61
N PHE A 226 -1.54 -29.91 -3.34
CA PHE A 226 -1.99 -28.76 -4.11
C PHE A 226 -0.88 -28.25 -5.03
N ASN A 227 -1.01 -28.52 -6.33
CA ASN A 227 -0.17 -27.89 -7.37
C ASN A 227 -0.79 -26.56 -7.84
N VAL A 228 -0.39 -25.44 -7.22
CA VAL A 228 -1.07 -24.13 -7.30
C VAL A 228 -0.17 -23.02 -7.87
N LEU A 229 -0.78 -22.09 -8.60
CA LEU A 229 -0.19 -20.83 -9.06
C LEU A 229 -1.09 -19.65 -8.68
N ASP A 230 -0.52 -18.45 -8.64
CA ASP A 230 -1.30 -17.21 -8.56
C ASP A 230 -2.06 -16.98 -9.88
N ALA A 231 -3.36 -16.68 -9.76
CA ALA A 231 -4.21 -16.37 -10.90
C ALA A 231 -4.11 -14.91 -11.38
N GLY A 232 -3.39 -14.03 -10.67
CA GLY A 232 -3.15 -12.64 -11.07
C GLY A 232 -4.41 -11.77 -11.00
N THR A 233 -5.21 -11.91 -9.93
CA THR A 233 -6.48 -11.17 -9.80
C THR A 233 -6.28 -9.74 -9.29
N SER A 234 -6.99 -8.76 -9.86
CA SER A 234 -6.85 -7.34 -9.48
C SER A 234 -7.49 -6.96 -8.13
N ASN A 235 -8.50 -7.73 -7.71
CA ASN A 235 -9.36 -7.45 -6.54
C ASN A 235 -9.28 -8.52 -5.44
N GLY A 236 -8.19 -9.27 -5.38
CA GLY A 236 -8.00 -10.34 -4.40
C GLY A 236 -6.79 -11.20 -4.69
N ILE A 237 -6.66 -12.29 -3.95
CA ILE A 237 -5.68 -13.34 -4.18
C ILE A 237 -6.40 -14.51 -4.86
N GLY A 238 -5.96 -14.88 -6.06
CA GLY A 238 -6.59 -15.93 -6.84
C GLY A 238 -5.72 -17.18 -6.87
N TYR A 239 -6.32 -18.34 -6.68
CA TYR A 239 -5.63 -19.62 -6.63
C TYR A 239 -6.06 -20.48 -7.81
N LYS A 240 -5.12 -20.79 -8.71
CA LYS A 240 -5.36 -21.66 -9.87
C LYS A 240 -4.47 -22.89 -9.83
N ARG A 241 -4.96 -23.96 -10.44
CA ARG A 241 -4.18 -25.18 -10.62
C ARG A 241 -3.20 -25.01 -11.79
N VAL A 242 -2.02 -25.63 -11.72
CA VAL A 242 -1.09 -25.63 -12.87
C VAL A 242 -1.78 -26.22 -14.10
N GLY A 243 -1.77 -25.47 -15.20
CA GLY A 243 -2.40 -25.86 -16.47
C GLY A 243 -3.94 -25.89 -16.46
N LYS A 244 -4.60 -25.41 -15.40
CA LYS A 244 -6.05 -25.51 -15.22
C LYS A 244 -6.68 -24.21 -14.70
N SER A 245 -7.99 -24.22 -14.59
CA SER A 245 -8.80 -23.09 -14.11
C SER A 245 -8.52 -22.71 -12.66
N LYS A 246 -8.88 -21.46 -12.33
CA LYS A 246 -8.93 -20.95 -10.96
C LYS A 246 -9.99 -21.70 -10.15
N PHE A 247 -9.63 -22.18 -8.95
CA PHE A 247 -10.51 -22.93 -8.05
C PHE A 247 -10.91 -22.15 -6.80
N ALA A 248 -10.12 -21.14 -6.40
CA ALA A 248 -10.46 -20.29 -5.25
C ALA A 248 -10.04 -18.82 -5.46
N THR A 249 -10.67 -17.90 -4.74
CA THR A 249 -10.28 -16.49 -4.70
C THR A 249 -10.63 -15.87 -3.35
N LEU A 250 -9.63 -15.35 -2.64
CA LEU A 250 -9.86 -14.43 -1.52
C LEU A 250 -10.09 -13.04 -2.09
N THR A 251 -11.35 -12.59 -2.17
CA THR A 251 -11.68 -11.30 -2.77
C THR A 251 -11.89 -10.21 -1.72
N THR A 252 -11.47 -9.00 -2.06
CA THR A 252 -11.79 -7.78 -1.32
C THR A 252 -13.03 -7.07 -1.86
N ALA A 253 -13.57 -7.56 -2.98
CA ALA A 253 -14.88 -7.17 -3.53
C ALA A 253 -16.00 -8.08 -2.96
N ARG A 254 -17.25 -7.89 -3.40
CA ARG A 254 -18.40 -8.77 -3.10
C ARG A 254 -18.49 -9.20 -1.63
N GLN A 255 -18.53 -8.24 -0.72
CA GLN A 255 -18.61 -8.46 0.74
C GLN A 255 -17.39 -9.14 1.39
N ARG A 256 -16.22 -9.11 0.73
CA ARG A 256 -14.93 -9.57 1.28
C ARG A 256 -14.99 -11.03 1.73
N CYS A 257 -15.11 -11.92 0.77
CA CYS A 257 -15.33 -13.35 0.98
C CYS A 257 -14.24 -14.21 0.32
N LEU A 258 -14.19 -15.47 0.71
CA LEU A 258 -13.59 -16.53 -0.09
C LEU A 258 -14.63 -17.00 -1.12
N ILE A 259 -14.24 -17.02 -2.39
CA ILE A 259 -15.04 -17.59 -3.47
C ILE A 259 -14.40 -18.92 -3.87
N LEU A 260 -15.17 -19.99 -3.79
CA LEU A 260 -14.82 -21.32 -4.30
C LEU A 260 -15.44 -21.51 -5.67
N HIS A 261 -14.66 -21.97 -6.65
CA HIS A 261 -15.10 -22.25 -8.02
C HIS A 261 -15.16 -23.76 -8.18
N ILE A 262 -16.35 -24.31 -8.45
CA ILE A 262 -16.64 -25.73 -8.32
C ILE A 262 -17.34 -26.24 -9.57
N GLY A 263 -16.73 -27.22 -10.25
CA GLY A 263 -17.27 -27.79 -11.49
C GLY A 263 -17.35 -26.78 -12.65
N GLU A 264 -18.19 -27.12 -13.63
CA GLU A 264 -18.56 -26.25 -14.74
C GLU A 264 -19.84 -25.45 -14.42
N LYS A 265 -20.11 -24.41 -15.21
CA LYS A 265 -21.25 -23.50 -14.95
C LYS A 265 -22.57 -24.26 -15.05
N GLU A 266 -22.66 -25.20 -15.97
CA GLU A 266 -23.84 -25.96 -16.35
C GLU A 266 -24.25 -26.96 -15.25
N TRP A 267 -23.31 -27.35 -14.39
CA TRP A 267 -23.56 -28.36 -13.35
C TRP A 267 -24.21 -27.77 -12.10
N ASN A 268 -24.17 -26.45 -11.93
CA ASN A 268 -24.73 -25.74 -10.78
C ASN A 268 -24.20 -26.20 -9.39
N LEU A 269 -23.07 -26.90 -9.34
CA LEU A 269 -22.52 -27.46 -8.09
C LEU A 269 -22.18 -26.39 -7.05
N GLY A 270 -21.82 -25.17 -7.48
CA GLY A 270 -21.56 -24.06 -6.57
C GLY A 270 -22.78 -23.69 -5.72
N LEU A 271 -24.00 -23.82 -6.26
CA LEU A 271 -25.24 -23.59 -5.51
C LEU A 271 -25.51 -24.69 -4.48
N GLU A 272 -25.26 -25.95 -4.83
CA GLU A 272 -25.41 -27.06 -3.89
C GLU A 272 -24.42 -26.93 -2.72
N ILE A 273 -23.16 -26.64 -3.03
CA ILE A 273 -22.12 -26.46 -2.02
C ILE A 273 -22.38 -25.21 -1.18
N GLN A 274 -22.94 -24.14 -1.75
CA GLN A 274 -23.38 -22.98 -0.96
C GLN A 274 -24.39 -23.39 0.11
N ASN A 275 -25.40 -24.20 -0.22
CA ASN A 275 -26.39 -24.63 0.77
C ASN A 275 -25.74 -25.45 1.91
N LYS A 276 -24.75 -26.29 1.59
CA LYS A 276 -24.00 -27.05 2.62
C LYS A 276 -23.20 -26.12 3.54
N ILE A 277 -22.50 -25.14 2.97
CA ILE A 277 -21.75 -24.12 3.72
C ILE A 277 -22.70 -23.30 4.60
N ASP A 278 -23.82 -22.83 4.05
CA ASP A 278 -24.79 -22.01 4.78
C ASP A 278 -25.38 -22.76 5.98
N ASN A 279 -25.64 -24.07 5.83
CA ASN A 279 -26.07 -24.93 6.92
C ASN A 279 -24.97 -25.13 7.99
N GLU A 280 -23.73 -25.38 7.58
CA GLU A 280 -22.58 -25.55 8.48
C GLU A 280 -22.27 -24.28 9.28
N LEU A 281 -22.40 -23.10 8.65
CA LEU A 281 -22.18 -21.81 9.29
C LEU A 281 -23.43 -21.27 10.02
N GLY A 282 -24.59 -21.90 9.84
CA GLY A 282 -25.87 -21.45 10.39
C GLY A 282 -26.37 -20.10 9.85
N ILE A 283 -25.79 -19.59 8.76
CA ILE A 283 -26.09 -18.28 8.17
C ILE A 283 -26.13 -18.40 6.65
N LYS A 284 -27.24 -17.98 6.04
CA LYS A 284 -27.40 -17.96 4.59
C LYS A 284 -26.61 -16.81 3.95
N TYR A 285 -25.79 -17.10 2.94
CA TYR A 285 -25.09 -16.05 2.21
C TYR A 285 -26.06 -15.23 1.32
N PRO A 286 -26.11 -13.89 1.43
CA PRO A 286 -27.03 -13.05 0.69
C PRO A 286 -26.54 -12.82 -0.75
N ARG A 287 -26.71 -13.83 -1.61
CA ARG A 287 -26.47 -13.72 -3.05
C ARG A 287 -27.47 -12.78 -3.71
N LYS A 288 -27.01 -12.02 -4.71
CA LYS A 288 -27.88 -11.22 -5.58
C LYS A 288 -28.54 -12.11 -6.63
N ASP A 289 -29.74 -11.74 -7.09
CA ASP A 289 -30.54 -12.57 -8.01
C ASP A 289 -29.79 -12.95 -9.30
N TYR A 290 -29.03 -12.02 -9.90
CA TYR A 290 -28.27 -12.32 -11.10
C TYR A 290 -27.12 -13.32 -10.87
N GLU A 291 -26.65 -13.50 -9.62
CA GLU A 291 -25.53 -14.39 -9.32
C GLU A 291 -25.92 -15.86 -9.40
N TYR A 292 -27.21 -16.19 -9.20
CA TYR A 292 -27.72 -17.54 -9.36
C TYR A 292 -27.62 -18.04 -10.81
N THR A 293 -27.78 -17.16 -11.79
CA THR A 293 -27.69 -17.52 -13.22
C THR A 293 -26.30 -17.26 -13.80
N LYS A 294 -25.62 -16.21 -13.34
CA LYS A 294 -24.29 -15.83 -13.86
C LYS A 294 -23.16 -16.67 -13.26
N TYR A 295 -23.24 -17.00 -11.97
CA TYR A 295 -22.19 -17.68 -11.21
C TYR A 295 -22.70 -18.92 -10.43
N PRO A 296 -23.43 -19.85 -11.08
CA PRO A 296 -23.96 -21.04 -10.42
C PRO A 296 -22.87 -22.04 -9.98
N HIS A 297 -21.64 -21.90 -10.50
CA HIS A 297 -20.47 -22.69 -10.12
C HIS A 297 -19.63 -22.06 -9.00
N GLU A 298 -19.99 -20.86 -8.52
CA GLU A 298 -19.30 -20.22 -7.40
C GLU A 298 -20.01 -20.58 -6.09
N ALA A 299 -19.26 -20.74 -4.99
CA ALA A 299 -19.72 -20.75 -3.60
C ALA A 299 -19.01 -19.65 -2.80
N TYR A 300 -19.72 -18.92 -1.94
CA TYR A 300 -19.25 -17.75 -1.23
C TYR A 300 -19.19 -18.01 0.28
N ILE A 301 -18.04 -17.70 0.89
CA ILE A 301 -17.82 -17.84 2.33
C ILE A 301 -17.35 -16.49 2.86
N ARG A 302 -18.19 -15.83 3.68
CA ARG A 302 -17.77 -14.62 4.38
C ARG A 302 -16.91 -15.02 5.58
N LEU A 303 -15.63 -14.63 5.56
CA LEU A 303 -14.64 -15.09 6.54
C LEU A 303 -14.97 -14.68 7.99
N GLU A 304 -15.77 -13.63 8.18
CA GLU A 304 -16.21 -13.18 9.50
C GLU A 304 -17.15 -14.17 10.20
N TRP A 305 -17.85 -15.01 9.42
CA TRP A 305 -18.82 -15.98 9.94
C TRP A 305 -18.22 -17.34 10.26
N VAL A 306 -16.97 -17.57 9.87
CA VAL A 306 -16.28 -18.84 10.11
C VAL A 306 -15.63 -18.78 11.48
N ASP A 307 -15.92 -19.75 12.34
CA ASP A 307 -15.33 -19.86 13.68
C ASP A 307 -14.03 -20.62 13.68
N LYS A 308 -13.95 -21.69 12.90
CA LYS A 308 -12.77 -22.54 12.78
C LYS A 308 -12.50 -22.85 11.32
N PHE A 309 -11.21 -22.85 10.94
CA PHE A 309 -10.80 -23.18 9.58
C PHE A 309 -11.33 -24.55 9.11
N SER A 310 -11.41 -25.53 10.02
CA SER A 310 -11.94 -26.88 9.74
C SER A 310 -13.38 -26.90 9.20
N GLN A 311 -14.19 -25.86 9.44
CA GLN A 311 -15.54 -25.75 8.88
C GLN A 311 -15.53 -25.55 7.36
N ILE A 312 -14.46 -24.97 6.82
CA ILE A 312 -14.39 -24.58 5.40
C ILE A 312 -13.30 -25.32 4.61
N GLU A 313 -12.36 -25.94 5.30
CA GLU A 313 -11.29 -26.75 4.72
C GLU A 313 -11.81 -27.83 3.75
N PRO A 314 -12.84 -28.64 4.08
CA PRO A 314 -13.33 -29.67 3.16
C PRO A 314 -13.83 -29.10 1.83
N TYR A 315 -14.43 -27.90 1.85
CA TYR A 315 -14.95 -27.26 0.65
C TYR A 315 -13.83 -26.66 -0.22
N ILE A 316 -12.71 -26.23 0.39
CA ILE A 316 -11.52 -25.81 -0.35
C ILE A 316 -10.93 -27.01 -1.11
N ASN A 317 -10.81 -28.16 -0.45
CA ASN A 317 -10.33 -29.39 -1.07
C ASN A 317 -11.25 -29.84 -2.20
N PHE A 318 -12.57 -29.82 -1.96
CA PHE A 318 -13.56 -30.14 -2.97
C PHE A 318 -13.46 -29.21 -4.20
N ALA A 319 -13.29 -27.90 -4.00
CA ALA A 319 -13.10 -26.97 -5.10
C ALA A 319 -11.83 -27.24 -5.89
N TYR A 320 -10.71 -27.57 -5.21
CA TYR A 320 -9.45 -27.93 -5.87
C TYR A 320 -9.61 -29.16 -6.77
N GLU A 321 -10.26 -30.21 -6.27
CA GLU A 321 -10.43 -31.47 -7.00
C GLU A 321 -11.38 -31.30 -8.20
N TYR A 322 -12.56 -30.72 -7.96
CA TYR A 322 -13.69 -30.72 -8.88
C TYR A 322 -13.70 -29.55 -9.86
N ARG A 323 -12.86 -28.53 -9.68
CA ARG A 323 -12.73 -27.48 -10.69
C ARG A 323 -12.10 -28.03 -11.98
N LYS A 324 -12.85 -27.92 -13.07
CA LYS A 324 -12.43 -28.32 -14.42
C LYS A 324 -11.54 -27.26 -15.08
#